data_AF-A0A384ZT46-F1
#
_entry.id   AF-A0A384ZT46-F1
#
_cell.length_a   1.000
_cell.length_b   1.000
_cell.length_c   1.000
_cell.angle_alpha   90.00
_cell.angle_beta   90.00
_cell.angle_gamma   90.00
#
_symmetry.space_group_name_H-M   'P 1'
#
loop_
_entity.id
_entity.type
_entity.pdbx_description
1 polymer ?
#
loop_
_entity_poly.entity_id
_entity_poly.type
_entity_poly.pdbx_seq_one_letter_code
_entity_poly.pdbx_strand_id
1 'polypeptide(L)'
;MMTESGKERFSMRIIGELLVWDYLKNDKSTTDIGANVNITDPDLYERISQYALLHGEDLQGMFKNDRYEYMSCFIRNVETFRAEFENEELLKPLFNHGKGETSEFLISFPEKANYDDKEPVKKSFLEITQKHVDSLDELTWGNFEHRAFTGGTVGFGINPHTMERINFDDERDKITKLSRKDFVASNLTDSFEDDFYVSPLFEGAQKIGEIYNYPVYFNQRGFYFYWNKKTEYLLESWLTFPAYPYGW
;
A
#
# COMPACT_ATOMS: atom_id res chain seq x y z
N MET A 1 22.26 0.64 -4.60
CA MET A 1 21.53 -0.30 -3.71
C MET A 1 20.49 0.49 -2.92
N MET A 2 19.26 -0.02 -2.86
CA MET A 2 18.10 0.64 -2.27
C MET A 2 18.26 0.87 -0.75
N THR A 3 17.82 2.04 -0.24
CA THR A 3 17.76 2.33 1.20
C THR A 3 16.63 1.54 1.87
N GLU A 4 16.68 1.34 3.20
CA GLU A 4 15.60 0.67 3.95
C GLU A 4 14.24 1.35 3.76
N SER A 5 14.20 2.69 3.80
CA SER A 5 13.00 3.47 3.50
C SER A 5 12.50 3.27 2.07
N GLY A 6 13.41 3.05 1.11
CA GLY A 6 13.06 2.73 -0.28
C GLY A 6 12.45 1.34 -0.39
N LYS A 7 12.95 0.35 0.37
CA LYS A 7 12.44 -1.03 0.38
C LYS A 7 11.03 -1.10 0.96
N GLU A 8 10.78 -0.38 2.05
CA GLU A 8 9.45 -0.28 2.66
C GLU A 8 8.45 0.41 1.72
N ARG A 9 8.86 1.50 1.05
CA ARG A 9 8.06 2.14 0.01
C ARG A 9 7.76 1.19 -1.15
N PHE A 10 8.76 0.43 -1.60
CA PHE A 10 8.65 -0.57 -2.66
C PHE A 10 7.59 -1.62 -2.34
N SER A 11 7.66 -2.23 -1.15
CA SER A 11 6.77 -3.32 -0.75
C SER A 11 5.32 -2.86 -0.53
N MET A 12 5.11 -1.63 -0.09
CA MET A 12 3.78 -1.16 0.31
C MET A 12 2.99 -0.46 -0.80
N ARG A 13 3.63 0.02 -1.87
CA ARG A 13 3.01 1.00 -2.78
C ARG A 13 3.03 0.62 -4.25
N ILE A 14 3.82 -0.38 -4.64
CA ILE A 14 3.94 -0.78 -6.03
C ILE A 14 2.82 -1.75 -6.42
N ILE A 15 2.29 -1.52 -7.62
CA ILE A 15 1.28 -2.37 -8.25
C ILE A 15 2.00 -3.49 -8.99
N GLY A 16 1.42 -4.68 -9.11
CA GLY A 16 1.99 -5.85 -9.82
C GLY A 16 2.22 -5.68 -11.33
N GLU A 17 2.66 -4.50 -11.76
CA GLU A 17 3.07 -4.11 -13.09
C GLU A 17 4.36 -3.26 -13.00
N LEU A 18 5.20 -3.29 -14.03
CA LEU A 18 6.36 -2.41 -14.14
C LEU A 18 6.68 -2.08 -15.59
N LEU A 19 7.34 -0.94 -15.79
CA LEU A 19 7.85 -0.50 -17.08
C LEU A 19 9.36 -0.60 -17.09
N VAL A 20 9.92 -1.22 -18.14
CA VAL A 20 11.37 -1.25 -18.36
C VAL A 20 11.68 -0.51 -19.66
N TRP A 21 12.62 0.42 -19.60
CA TRP A 21 13.19 1.10 -20.76
C TRP A 21 14.67 0.77 -20.87
N ASP A 22 15.15 0.64 -22.10
CA ASP A 22 16.58 0.68 -22.39
C ASP A 22 16.97 2.07 -22.90
N TYR A 23 18.02 2.60 -22.29
CA TYR A 23 18.61 3.88 -22.66
C TYR A 23 19.86 3.65 -23.50
N LEU A 24 19.99 4.42 -24.58
CA LEU A 24 21.10 4.35 -25.52
C LEU A 24 22.09 5.49 -25.29
N LYS A 25 23.39 5.18 -25.31
CA LYS A 25 24.43 6.20 -25.17
C LYS A 25 24.80 6.81 -26.51
N ASN A 26 24.76 8.14 -26.59
CA ASN A 26 25.29 8.93 -27.70
C ASN A 26 26.43 9.84 -27.24
N ASP A 27 27.39 10.12 -28.15
CA ASP A 27 28.67 10.80 -27.89
C ASP A 27 28.59 12.24 -27.33
N LYS A 28 27.40 12.85 -27.23
CA LYS A 28 27.24 14.29 -26.90
C LYS A 28 26.17 14.61 -25.84
N SER A 29 25.66 13.62 -25.12
CA SER A 29 24.56 13.71 -24.15
C SER A 29 23.15 13.86 -24.76
N THR A 30 22.18 13.43 -23.95
CA THR A 30 20.79 12.98 -24.23
C THR A 30 20.70 11.57 -24.80
N THR A 31 20.19 10.71 -23.93
CA THR A 31 19.95 9.28 -24.03
C THR A 31 18.66 9.05 -24.82
N ASP A 32 18.74 8.44 -26.01
CA ASP A 32 17.56 8.02 -26.76
C ASP A 32 16.97 6.76 -26.09
N ILE A 33 15.64 6.67 -26.06
CA ILE A 33 14.94 5.45 -25.60
C ILE A 33 14.95 4.45 -26.77
N GLY A 34 15.57 3.29 -26.58
CA GLY A 34 15.62 2.24 -27.59
C GLY A 34 14.25 1.58 -27.77
N ALA A 35 13.71 1.04 -26.69
CA ALA A 35 12.45 0.35 -26.57
C ALA A 35 11.88 0.52 -25.14
N ASN A 36 10.64 0.09 -24.96
CA ASN A 36 10.04 -0.06 -23.64
C ASN A 36 9.14 -1.28 -23.63
N VAL A 37 9.03 -1.90 -22.46
CA VAL A 37 8.16 -3.06 -22.24
C VAL A 37 7.38 -2.84 -20.96
N ASN A 38 6.07 -3.13 -21.01
CA ASN A 38 5.22 -3.23 -19.84
C ASN A 38 5.11 -4.68 -19.40
N ILE A 39 5.44 -4.96 -18.14
CA ILE A 39 5.41 -6.29 -17.54
C ILE A 39 4.21 -6.34 -16.59
N THR A 40 3.30 -7.27 -16.86
CA THR A 40 2.14 -7.59 -16.02
C THR A 40 2.08 -9.07 -15.65
N ASP A 41 3.05 -9.86 -16.14
CA ASP A 41 3.21 -11.26 -15.78
C ASP A 41 3.74 -11.35 -14.33
N PRO A 42 3.04 -12.02 -13.40
CA PRO A 42 3.40 -12.01 -11.97
C PRO A 42 4.78 -12.59 -11.67
N ASP A 43 5.16 -13.69 -12.35
CA ASP A 43 6.43 -14.39 -12.09
C ASP A 43 7.61 -13.54 -12.57
N LEU A 44 7.49 -12.96 -13.77
CA LEU A 44 8.50 -12.07 -14.32
C LEU A 44 8.58 -10.74 -13.55
N TYR A 45 7.43 -10.19 -13.14
CA TYR A 45 7.35 -9.01 -12.29
C TYR A 45 8.14 -9.21 -10.98
N GLU A 46 7.91 -10.34 -10.28
CA GLU A 46 8.57 -10.61 -9.00
C GLU A 46 10.08 -10.74 -9.17
N ARG A 47 10.54 -11.45 -10.20
CA ARG A 47 11.97 -11.62 -10.49
C ARG A 47 12.66 -10.28 -10.82
N ILE A 48 12.05 -9.45 -11.66
CA ILE A 48 12.60 -8.12 -11.99
C ILE A 48 12.59 -7.22 -10.75
N SER A 49 11.56 -7.29 -9.93
CA SER A 49 11.44 -6.53 -8.69
C SER A 49 12.55 -6.89 -7.69
N GLN A 50 12.79 -8.18 -7.47
CA GLN A 50 13.89 -8.66 -6.63
C GLN A 50 15.25 -8.25 -7.17
N TYR A 51 15.44 -8.33 -8.49
CA TYR A 51 16.68 -7.87 -9.13
C TYR A 51 16.89 -6.36 -8.91
N ALA A 52 15.85 -5.55 -9.11
CA ALA A 52 15.89 -4.09 -8.89
C ALA A 52 16.18 -3.74 -7.43
N LEU A 53 15.63 -4.47 -6.47
CA LEU A 53 15.92 -4.30 -5.04
C LEU A 53 17.41 -4.49 -4.71
N LEU A 54 18.03 -5.51 -5.31
CA LEU A 54 19.42 -5.88 -5.05
C LEU A 54 20.44 -5.03 -5.82
N HIS A 55 20.14 -4.74 -7.09
CA HIS A 55 21.09 -4.20 -8.04
C HIS A 55 20.75 -2.77 -8.50
N GLY A 56 19.55 -2.28 -8.20
CA GLY A 56 19.10 -0.94 -8.54
C GLY A 56 19.94 0.16 -7.89
N GLU A 57 20.32 1.11 -8.73
CA GLU A 57 20.83 2.41 -8.31
C GLU A 57 19.69 3.44 -8.37
N ASP A 58 19.52 4.15 -7.26
CA ASP A 58 18.70 5.35 -7.15
C ASP A 58 17.23 5.22 -7.60
N LEU A 59 16.35 4.96 -6.63
CA LEU A 59 14.89 4.80 -6.82
C LEU A 59 14.18 6.14 -6.70
N GLN A 60 14.40 7.01 -7.66
CA GLN A 60 13.80 8.33 -7.68
C GLN A 60 12.32 8.28 -8.06
N GLY A 61 11.53 9.22 -7.53
CA GLY A 61 10.19 9.53 -8.05
C GLY A 61 10.29 10.40 -9.30
N MET A 62 10.81 9.85 -10.41
CA MET A 62 11.14 10.65 -11.60
C MET A 62 9.97 10.91 -12.54
N PHE A 63 8.97 10.04 -12.56
CA PHE A 63 7.85 10.13 -13.49
C PHE A 63 6.53 10.19 -12.73
N LYS A 64 5.60 11.03 -13.21
CA LYS A 64 4.23 11.12 -12.72
C LYS A 64 3.32 11.26 -13.92
N ASN A 65 2.19 10.57 -13.90
CA ASN A 65 1.06 10.83 -14.79
C ASN A 65 -0.22 11.00 -13.96
N ASP A 66 -1.37 11.15 -14.62
CA ASP A 66 -2.67 11.37 -13.96
C ASP A 66 -3.11 10.22 -13.04
N ARG A 67 -2.48 9.03 -13.15
CA ARG A 67 -2.83 7.81 -12.41
C ARG A 67 -1.76 7.36 -11.41
N TYR A 68 -0.49 7.57 -11.71
CA TYR A 68 0.63 6.99 -10.97
C TYR A 68 1.76 8.01 -10.77
N GLU A 69 2.36 7.96 -9.59
CA GLU A 69 3.75 8.38 -9.40
C GLU A 69 4.61 7.14 -9.59
N TYR A 70 5.77 7.27 -10.22
CA TYR A 70 6.61 6.13 -10.51
C TYR A 70 7.87 6.19 -9.67
N MET A 71 8.09 5.16 -8.85
CA MET A 71 9.41 4.92 -8.28
C MET A 71 10.26 4.25 -9.35
N SER A 72 11.43 4.82 -9.65
CA SER A 72 12.22 4.42 -10.82
C SER A 72 13.67 4.20 -10.47
N CYS A 73 14.27 3.08 -10.86
CA CYS A 73 15.68 2.79 -10.64
C CYS A 73 16.46 2.57 -11.93
N PHE A 74 17.75 2.90 -11.88
CA PHE A 74 18.70 2.57 -12.92
C PHE A 74 19.39 1.24 -12.66
N ILE A 75 19.50 0.42 -13.71
CA ILE A 75 20.35 -0.76 -13.78
C ILE A 75 21.51 -0.43 -14.71
N ARG A 76 22.67 -0.11 -14.12
CA ARG A 76 23.88 0.25 -14.88
C ARG A 76 24.65 -0.96 -15.39
N ASN A 77 24.56 -2.09 -14.70
CA ASN A 77 25.20 -3.32 -15.13
C ASN A 77 24.34 -4.06 -16.17
N VAL A 78 24.43 -3.61 -17.42
CA VAL A 78 23.68 -4.14 -18.56
C VAL A 78 23.99 -5.61 -18.83
N GLU A 79 25.26 -6.02 -18.68
CA GLU A 79 25.69 -7.40 -18.95
C GLU A 79 25.02 -8.39 -18.01
N THR A 80 25.01 -8.10 -16.70
CA THR A 80 24.37 -8.99 -15.71
C THR A 80 22.86 -9.01 -15.86
N PHE A 81 22.23 -7.87 -16.14
CA PHE A 81 20.78 -7.85 -16.38
C PHE A 81 20.40 -8.66 -17.63
N ARG A 82 21.17 -8.51 -18.73
CA ARG A 82 20.95 -9.28 -19.95
C ARG A 82 21.13 -10.78 -19.70
N ALA A 83 22.20 -11.20 -19.02
CA ALA A 83 22.43 -12.61 -18.73
C ALA A 83 21.28 -13.26 -17.94
N GLU A 84 20.66 -12.52 -17.04
CA GLU A 84 19.53 -13.00 -16.23
C GLU A 84 18.22 -13.08 -17.02
N PHE A 85 17.99 -12.15 -17.96
CA PHE A 85 16.67 -11.90 -18.54
C PHE A 85 16.58 -12.03 -20.07
N GLU A 86 17.67 -12.29 -20.79
CA GLU A 86 17.67 -12.34 -22.27
C GLU A 86 16.78 -13.43 -22.88
N ASN A 87 16.51 -14.49 -22.11
CA ASN A 87 15.65 -15.58 -22.53
C ASN A 87 14.15 -15.29 -22.32
N GLU A 88 13.82 -14.19 -21.64
CA GLU A 88 12.43 -13.76 -21.45
C GLU A 88 11.89 -13.16 -22.75
N GLU A 89 10.94 -13.87 -23.37
CA GLU A 89 10.34 -13.45 -24.66
C GLU A 89 9.80 -12.02 -24.62
N LEU A 90 9.20 -11.62 -23.50
CA LEU A 90 8.65 -10.28 -23.30
C LEU A 90 9.71 -9.17 -23.31
N LEU A 91 10.94 -9.47 -22.91
CA LEU A 91 12.03 -8.50 -22.80
C LEU A 91 12.93 -8.41 -24.04
N LYS A 92 12.77 -9.33 -25.00
CA LYS A 92 13.51 -9.31 -26.27
C LYS A 92 13.57 -7.94 -26.98
N PRO A 93 12.49 -7.13 -27.00
CA PRO A 93 12.56 -5.79 -27.59
C PRO A 93 13.62 -4.88 -26.97
N LEU A 94 13.92 -5.03 -25.68
CA LEU A 94 14.95 -4.25 -24.98
C LEU A 94 16.37 -4.66 -25.37
N PHE A 95 16.53 -5.92 -25.79
CA PHE A 95 17.84 -6.50 -26.06
C PHE A 95 18.22 -6.48 -27.54
N ASN A 96 17.23 -6.36 -28.42
CA ASN A 96 17.38 -6.46 -29.87
C ASN A 96 16.43 -5.53 -30.64
N HIS A 97 16.60 -4.22 -30.46
CA HIS A 97 15.83 -3.17 -31.16
C HIS A 97 16.56 -2.58 -32.37
N GLY A 98 17.84 -2.94 -32.61
CA GLY A 98 18.62 -2.49 -33.77
C GLY A 98 18.97 -1.00 -33.78
N LYS A 99 18.86 -0.30 -32.65
CA LYS A 99 19.12 1.16 -32.54
C LYS A 99 20.46 1.53 -31.90
N GLY A 100 21.26 0.55 -31.48
CA GLY A 100 22.55 0.77 -30.82
C GLY A 100 22.71 -0.12 -29.58
N GLU A 101 23.81 0.09 -28.85
CA GLU A 101 24.07 -0.61 -27.59
C GLU A 101 23.37 0.07 -26.42
N THR A 102 22.69 -0.73 -25.60
CA THR A 102 22.09 -0.29 -24.33
C THR A 102 23.18 0.12 -23.35
N SER A 103 23.08 1.32 -22.78
CA SER A 103 23.99 1.79 -21.75
C SER A 103 23.50 1.58 -20.32
N GLU A 104 22.19 1.62 -20.12
CA GLU A 104 21.54 1.36 -18.84
C GLU A 104 20.07 1.00 -19.08
N PHE A 105 19.48 0.26 -18.13
CA PHE A 105 18.02 0.10 -18.08
C PHE A 105 17.45 1.02 -17.01
N LEU A 106 16.28 1.57 -17.28
CA LEU A 106 15.43 2.20 -16.28
C LEU A 106 14.25 1.27 -16.03
N ILE A 107 13.99 0.98 -14.76
CA ILE A 107 12.81 0.24 -14.34
C ILE A 107 11.96 1.22 -13.54
N SER A 108 10.71 1.46 -13.96
CA SER A 108 9.76 2.25 -13.20
C SER A 108 8.59 1.41 -12.76
N PHE A 109 8.33 1.54 -11.48
CA PHE A 109 7.26 0.91 -10.76
C PHE A 109 6.15 1.95 -10.57
N PRO A 110 4.98 1.79 -11.18
CA PRO A 110 3.83 2.62 -10.85
C PRO A 110 3.50 2.39 -9.40
N GLU A 111 3.64 3.45 -8.63
CA GLU A 111 3.14 3.52 -7.28
C GLU A 111 1.67 3.89 -7.35
N LYS A 112 0.84 3.20 -6.54
CA LYS A 112 -0.47 3.73 -6.17
C LYS A 112 -0.22 5.14 -5.65
N ALA A 113 -0.73 6.14 -6.38
CA ALA A 113 -0.30 7.53 -6.28
C ALA A 113 -0.10 7.93 -4.81
N ASN A 114 1.05 8.55 -4.51
CA ASN A 114 1.22 9.21 -3.23
C ASN A 114 0.15 10.30 -3.20
N TYR A 115 -0.94 10.04 -2.48
CA TYR A 115 -2.10 10.90 -2.49
C TYR A 115 -1.67 12.21 -1.80
N ASP A 116 -1.26 13.21 -2.57
CA ASP A 116 -0.65 14.45 -2.06
C ASP A 116 -1.53 15.13 -0.98
N ASP A 117 -2.84 14.83 -0.98
CA ASP A 117 -3.83 15.29 -0.02
C ASP A 117 -4.17 14.29 1.11
N LYS A 118 -3.26 13.35 1.47
CA LYS A 118 -3.55 12.30 2.49
C LYS A 118 -3.94 12.90 3.83
N GLU A 119 -3.17 13.89 4.29
CA GLU A 119 -3.36 14.50 5.59
C GLU A 119 -4.70 15.27 5.69
N PRO A 120 -5.11 16.10 4.72
CA PRO A 120 -6.46 16.66 4.65
C PRO A 120 -7.58 15.60 4.71
N VAL A 121 -7.43 14.47 4.00
CA VAL A 121 -8.43 13.39 4.01
C VAL A 121 -8.46 12.68 5.36
N LYS A 122 -7.30 12.32 5.93
CA LYS A 122 -7.19 11.73 7.28
C LYS A 122 -7.86 12.61 8.33
N LYS A 123 -7.58 13.92 8.30
CA LYS A 123 -8.19 14.88 9.21
C LYS A 123 -9.71 14.91 9.07
N SER A 124 -10.22 15.00 7.83
CA SER A 124 -11.65 15.01 7.56
C SER A 124 -12.35 13.70 7.98
N PHE A 125 -11.68 12.57 7.76
CA PHE A 125 -12.14 11.25 8.19
C PHE A 125 -12.24 11.18 9.72
N LEU A 126 -11.22 11.64 10.44
CA LEU A 126 -11.25 11.72 11.90
C LEU A 126 -12.38 12.64 12.39
N GLU A 127 -12.55 13.84 11.81
CA GLU A 127 -13.63 14.75 12.20
C GLU A 127 -15.02 14.10 12.08
N ILE A 128 -15.27 13.38 10.98
CA ILE A 128 -16.53 12.68 10.73
C ILE A 128 -16.72 11.50 11.71
N THR A 129 -15.70 10.66 11.85
CA THR A 129 -15.78 9.43 12.68
C THR A 129 -15.81 9.74 14.17
N GLN A 130 -15.05 10.74 14.63
CA GLN A 130 -15.08 11.23 16.01
C GLN A 130 -16.42 11.87 16.37
N LYS A 131 -17.07 12.56 15.43
CA LYS A 131 -18.44 13.06 15.63
C LYS A 131 -19.44 11.92 15.74
N HIS A 132 -19.30 10.89 14.90
CA HIS A 132 -20.21 9.75 14.91
C HIS A 132 -20.06 8.89 16.18
N VAL A 133 -18.84 8.56 16.59
CA VAL A 133 -18.60 7.70 17.76
C VAL A 133 -19.11 8.33 19.07
N ASP A 134 -19.07 9.66 19.18
CA ASP A 134 -19.65 10.39 20.31
C ASP A 134 -21.18 10.35 20.34
N SER A 135 -21.81 10.13 19.19
CA SER A 135 -23.28 10.04 19.08
C SER A 135 -23.83 8.64 19.36
N LEU A 136 -22.96 7.63 19.47
CA LEU A 136 -23.36 6.26 19.79
C LEU A 136 -23.91 6.17 21.21
N ASP A 137 -25.00 5.43 21.37
CA ASP A 137 -25.54 5.13 22.69
C ASP A 137 -24.64 4.16 23.48
N GLU A 138 -24.78 4.17 24.81
CA GLU A 138 -23.96 3.34 25.70
C GLU A 138 -24.13 1.83 25.47
N LEU A 139 -25.31 1.37 25.02
CA LEU A 139 -25.53 -0.05 24.73
C LEU A 139 -24.71 -0.47 23.50
N THR A 140 -24.74 0.34 22.45
CA THR A 140 -23.93 0.12 21.25
C THR A 140 -22.43 0.18 21.56
N TRP A 141 -21.99 1.15 22.36
CA TRP A 141 -20.59 1.26 22.78
C TRP A 141 -20.15 0.08 23.65
N GLY A 142 -20.93 -0.29 24.66
CA GLY A 142 -20.63 -1.44 25.52
C GLY A 142 -20.54 -2.76 24.75
N ASN A 143 -21.27 -2.91 23.64
CA ASN A 143 -21.10 -4.05 22.75
C ASN A 143 -19.74 -4.06 22.03
N PHE A 144 -19.15 -2.90 21.70
CA PHE A 144 -17.80 -2.83 21.15
C PHE A 144 -16.75 -3.14 22.21
N GLU A 145 -16.89 -2.62 23.42
CA GLU A 145 -16.04 -2.97 24.57
C GLU A 145 -16.03 -4.48 24.80
N HIS A 146 -17.22 -5.08 24.92
CA HIS A 146 -17.33 -6.53 25.09
C HIS A 146 -16.63 -7.31 23.98
N ARG A 147 -16.82 -6.91 22.72
CA ARG A 147 -16.18 -7.55 21.56
C ARG A 147 -14.67 -7.38 21.55
N ALA A 148 -14.15 -6.19 21.90
CA ALA A 148 -12.71 -5.96 22.01
C ALA A 148 -12.07 -6.89 23.05
N PHE A 149 -12.71 -7.08 24.21
CA PHE A 149 -12.19 -7.95 25.26
C PHE A 149 -12.35 -9.45 24.98
N THR A 150 -13.38 -9.87 24.22
CA THR A 150 -13.71 -11.30 24.04
C THR A 150 -13.39 -11.87 22.66
N GLY A 151 -13.16 -11.03 21.65
CA GLY A 151 -12.89 -11.46 20.28
C GLY A 151 -11.49 -12.03 20.05
N GLY A 152 -11.28 -12.67 18.91
CA GLY A 152 -9.97 -13.15 18.46
C GLY A 152 -9.09 -11.99 17.96
N THR A 153 -7.81 -11.96 18.32
CA THR A 153 -6.85 -10.92 17.92
C THR A 153 -6.18 -11.17 16.58
N VAL A 154 -5.72 -10.07 15.96
CA VAL A 154 -4.84 -10.07 14.77
C VAL A 154 -3.38 -10.47 15.09
N GLY A 155 -2.92 -10.31 16.34
CA GLY A 155 -1.53 -10.55 16.75
C GLY A 155 -1.28 -11.90 17.43
N PHE A 156 -0.22 -12.60 17.02
CA PHE A 156 0.33 -13.78 17.70
C PHE A 156 1.86 -13.73 17.74
N GLY A 157 2.44 -13.54 18.92
CA GLY A 157 3.83 -13.86 19.21
C GLY A 157 3.91 -15.11 20.12
N ILE A 158 5.06 -15.79 20.13
CA ILE A 158 5.36 -16.83 21.12
C ILE A 158 6.50 -16.31 21.98
N ASN A 159 6.33 -16.35 23.30
CA ASN A 159 7.40 -16.04 24.24
C ASN A 159 8.49 -17.12 24.10
N PRO A 160 9.71 -16.78 23.68
CA PRO A 160 10.73 -17.80 23.44
C PRO A 160 11.23 -18.48 24.73
N HIS A 161 10.92 -17.93 25.91
CA HIS A 161 11.33 -18.48 27.20
C HIS A 161 10.22 -19.30 27.87
N THR A 162 8.96 -18.86 27.76
CA THR A 162 7.82 -19.57 28.39
C THR A 162 7.08 -20.48 27.42
N MET A 163 7.34 -20.36 26.10
CA MET A 163 6.61 -21.03 25.02
C MET A 163 5.11 -20.69 24.99
N GLU A 164 4.67 -19.74 25.79
CA GLU A 164 3.29 -19.27 25.82
C GLU A 164 3.04 -18.29 24.68
N ARG A 165 1.81 -18.28 24.16
CA ARG A 165 1.38 -17.22 23.27
C ARG A 165 1.36 -15.91 24.04
N ILE A 166 2.01 -14.89 23.50
CA ILE A 166 1.96 -13.53 24.00
C ILE A 166 1.61 -12.61 22.85
N ASN A 167 0.71 -11.67 23.12
CA ASN A 167 0.44 -10.56 22.24
C ASN A 167 1.19 -9.36 22.82
N PHE A 168 2.32 -9.00 22.21
CA PHE A 168 3.16 -7.89 22.69
C PHE A 168 2.45 -6.53 22.59
N ASP A 169 1.41 -6.45 21.76
CA ASP A 169 0.60 -5.26 21.50
C ASP A 169 -0.88 -5.50 21.89
N ASP A 170 -1.14 -6.17 23.02
CA ASP A 170 -2.51 -6.31 23.53
C ASP A 170 -3.02 -4.98 24.11
N GLU A 171 -3.49 -4.13 23.20
CA GLU A 171 -3.99 -2.78 23.50
C GLU A 171 -5.51 -2.73 23.61
N ARG A 172 -6.17 -3.88 23.88
CA ARG A 172 -7.65 -3.98 24.03
C ARG A 172 -8.20 -3.02 25.08
N ASP A 173 -7.42 -2.74 26.12
CA ASP A 173 -7.81 -1.85 27.21
C ASP A 173 -7.92 -0.38 26.80
N LYS A 174 -7.31 0.04 25.68
CA LYS A 174 -7.41 1.41 25.15
C LYS A 174 -8.85 1.84 24.96
N ILE A 175 -9.76 0.92 24.60
CA ILE A 175 -11.18 1.23 24.41
C ILE A 175 -11.84 1.77 25.68
N THR A 176 -11.34 1.38 26.86
CA THR A 176 -11.84 1.85 28.16
C THR A 176 -11.01 2.98 28.77
N LYS A 177 -9.77 3.17 28.30
CA LYS A 177 -8.82 4.16 28.84
C LYS A 177 -8.85 5.49 28.08
N LEU A 178 -9.10 5.45 26.78
CA LEU A 178 -9.16 6.62 25.92
C LEU A 178 -10.59 7.15 25.83
N SER A 179 -10.75 8.44 25.51
CA SER A 179 -12.05 8.92 25.04
C SER A 179 -12.42 8.20 23.73
N ARG A 180 -13.72 8.07 23.43
CA ARG A 180 -14.16 7.43 22.18
C ARG A 180 -13.51 8.07 20.95
N LYS A 181 -13.36 9.39 20.95
CA LYS A 181 -12.67 10.15 19.91
C LYS A 181 -11.19 9.80 19.79
N ASP A 182 -10.49 9.74 20.92
CA ASP A 182 -9.06 9.45 20.94
C ASP A 182 -8.79 7.99 20.56
N PHE A 183 -9.69 7.08 20.94
CA PHE A 183 -9.62 5.67 20.55
C PHE A 183 -9.78 5.48 19.04
N VAL A 184 -10.78 6.12 18.42
CA VAL A 184 -10.95 6.11 16.95
C VAL A 184 -9.71 6.66 16.26
N ALA A 185 -9.12 7.73 16.79
CA ALA A 185 -7.91 8.32 16.23
C ALA A 185 -6.68 7.43 16.40
N SER A 186 -6.53 6.75 17.55
CA SER A 186 -5.40 5.84 17.78
C SER A 186 -5.44 4.60 16.90
N ASN A 187 -6.62 4.21 16.44
CA ASN A 187 -6.82 3.02 15.61
C ASN A 187 -6.90 3.35 14.11
N LEU A 188 -6.65 4.60 13.71
CA LEU A 188 -6.65 4.99 12.31
C LEU A 188 -5.49 4.31 11.57
N THR A 189 -5.81 3.54 10.55
CA THR A 189 -4.85 2.98 9.60
C THR A 189 -5.10 3.52 8.21
N ASP A 190 -4.04 3.67 7.42
CA ASP A 190 -4.13 3.97 6.00
C ASP A 190 -3.42 2.91 5.16
N SER A 191 -4.06 2.49 4.08
CA SER A 191 -3.52 1.54 3.11
C SER A 191 -4.04 1.83 1.71
N PHE A 192 -3.69 0.98 0.75
CA PHE A 192 -4.17 1.11 -0.63
C PHE A 192 -4.72 -0.23 -1.11
N GLU A 193 -6.03 -0.36 -1.05
CA GLU A 193 -6.74 -1.62 -1.27
C GLU A 193 -7.58 -1.59 -2.53
N ASP A 194 -7.62 -2.73 -3.21
CA ASP A 194 -8.43 -2.91 -4.39
C ASP A 194 -9.92 -3.16 -4.05
N ASP A 195 -10.74 -3.26 -5.09
CA ASP A 195 -12.18 -3.51 -4.95
C ASP A 195 -12.48 -4.88 -4.31
N PHE A 196 -11.59 -5.87 -4.43
CA PHE A 196 -11.78 -7.21 -3.87
C PHE A 196 -11.71 -7.18 -2.34
N TYR A 197 -10.73 -6.48 -1.76
CA TYR A 197 -10.63 -6.31 -0.31
C TYR A 197 -11.76 -5.43 0.24
N VAL A 198 -12.11 -4.33 -0.44
CA VAL A 198 -13.06 -3.34 0.09
C VAL A 198 -14.53 -3.77 -0.10
N SER A 199 -14.85 -4.56 -1.12
CA SER A 199 -16.24 -4.98 -1.42
C SER A 199 -16.98 -5.57 -0.22
N PRO A 200 -16.40 -6.52 0.56
CA PRO A 200 -17.03 -7.03 1.77
C PRO A 200 -17.32 -5.98 2.85
N LEU A 201 -16.53 -4.90 2.92
CA LEU A 201 -16.68 -3.85 3.96
C LEU A 201 -18.00 -3.09 3.84
N PHE A 202 -18.57 -3.02 2.62
CA PHE A 202 -19.84 -2.36 2.34
C PHE A 202 -21.06 -3.11 2.88
N GLU A 203 -20.94 -4.41 3.22
CA GLU A 203 -22.06 -5.19 3.71
C GLU A 203 -22.55 -4.65 5.08
N GLY A 204 -23.76 -4.09 5.10
CA GLY A 204 -24.34 -3.48 6.30
C GLY A 204 -23.75 -2.12 6.67
N ALA A 205 -22.91 -1.53 5.82
CA ALA A 205 -22.31 -0.23 6.03
C ALA A 205 -23.32 0.92 5.84
N GLN A 206 -23.24 1.92 6.70
CA GLN A 206 -24.08 3.11 6.68
C GLN A 206 -23.22 4.34 6.39
N LYS A 207 -23.66 5.20 5.47
CA LYS A 207 -22.96 6.46 5.19
C LYS A 207 -23.15 7.42 6.36
N ILE A 208 -22.04 7.90 6.93
CA ILE A 208 -22.02 8.84 8.06
C ILE A 208 -21.45 10.21 7.70
N GLY A 209 -20.84 10.33 6.52
CA GLY A 209 -20.28 11.58 6.01
C GLY A 209 -19.73 11.43 4.60
N GLU A 210 -18.97 12.43 4.17
CA GLU A 210 -18.39 12.48 2.82
C GLU A 210 -17.14 13.37 2.81
N ILE A 211 -16.13 12.99 2.03
CA ILE A 211 -14.88 13.73 1.81
C ILE A 211 -14.68 13.80 0.30
N TYR A 212 -14.63 15.00 -0.29
CA TYR A 212 -14.44 15.20 -1.74
C TYR A 212 -15.34 14.33 -2.65
N ASN A 213 -16.63 14.20 -2.31
CA ASN A 213 -17.62 13.35 -2.99
C ASN A 213 -17.44 11.83 -2.79
N TYR A 214 -16.53 11.39 -1.92
CA TYR A 214 -16.38 9.99 -1.52
C TYR A 214 -16.98 9.77 -0.12
N PRO A 215 -17.90 8.80 0.03
CA PRO A 215 -18.58 8.56 1.30
C PRO A 215 -17.65 8.00 2.38
N VAL A 216 -17.93 8.39 3.63
CA VAL A 216 -17.37 7.78 4.84
C VAL A 216 -18.43 6.90 5.45
N TYR A 217 -18.06 5.68 5.82
CA TYR A 217 -18.97 4.64 6.29
C TYR A 217 -18.69 4.23 7.73
N PHE A 218 -19.76 3.84 8.40
CA PHE A 218 -19.76 3.10 9.65
C PHE A 218 -20.36 1.71 9.42
N ASN A 219 -19.72 0.68 9.95
CA ASN A 219 -20.26 -0.67 9.96
C ASN A 219 -20.52 -1.11 11.42
N GLN A 220 -21.72 -1.62 11.69
CA GLN A 220 -22.12 -2.09 13.02
C GLN A 220 -21.28 -3.27 13.54
N ARG A 221 -20.54 -3.94 12.64
CA ARG A 221 -19.53 -4.95 12.99
C ARG A 221 -18.36 -4.37 13.79
N GLY A 222 -18.16 -3.05 13.74
CA GLY A 222 -17.25 -2.32 14.62
C GLY A 222 -16.08 -1.66 13.92
N PHE A 223 -16.32 -0.99 12.80
CA PHE A 223 -15.28 -0.23 12.11
C PHE A 223 -15.85 0.92 11.30
N TYR A 224 -15.00 1.90 11.03
CA TYR A 224 -15.21 2.96 10.06
C TYR A 224 -14.31 2.73 8.86
N PHE A 225 -14.76 3.13 7.68
CA PHE A 225 -13.88 3.16 6.51
C PHE A 225 -14.24 4.26 5.51
N TYR A 226 -13.24 4.66 4.75
CA TYR A 226 -13.33 5.55 3.60
C TYR A 226 -12.49 4.94 2.49
N TRP A 227 -13.02 4.86 1.27
CA TRP A 227 -12.26 4.34 0.15
C TRP A 227 -12.44 5.20 -1.10
N ASN A 228 -11.31 5.65 -1.66
CA ASN A 228 -11.29 6.34 -2.95
C ASN A 228 -11.01 5.33 -4.06
N LYS A 229 -12.05 4.89 -4.77
CA LYS A 229 -11.94 3.92 -5.87
C LYS A 229 -10.98 4.31 -7.00
N LYS A 230 -10.68 5.60 -7.19
CA LYS A 230 -9.74 6.04 -8.23
C LYS A 230 -8.28 5.85 -7.84
N THR A 231 -7.98 6.03 -6.56
CA THR A 231 -6.60 5.99 -6.04
C THR A 231 -6.35 4.77 -5.16
N GLU A 232 -7.39 3.95 -4.94
CA GLU A 232 -7.42 2.80 -4.04
C GLU A 232 -7.11 3.15 -2.58
N TYR A 233 -7.03 4.43 -2.24
CA TYR A 233 -6.65 4.88 -0.91
C TYR A 233 -7.76 4.57 0.08
N LEU A 234 -7.43 3.75 1.08
CA LEU A 234 -8.33 3.29 2.12
C LEU A 234 -7.89 3.90 3.46
N LEU A 235 -8.87 4.38 4.22
CA LEU A 235 -8.73 4.65 5.65
C LEU A 235 -9.65 3.72 6.41
N GLU A 236 -9.16 3.12 7.50
CA GLU A 236 -9.95 2.31 8.40
C GLU A 236 -9.72 2.74 9.86
N SER A 237 -10.72 2.54 10.71
CA SER A 237 -10.55 2.64 12.16
C SER A 237 -11.47 1.65 12.84
N TRP A 238 -10.88 0.66 13.52
CA TRP A 238 -11.63 -0.43 14.13
C TRP A 238 -11.99 -0.10 15.58
N LEU A 239 -13.28 -0.24 15.90
CA LEU A 239 -13.82 -0.03 17.23
C LEU A 239 -13.64 -1.25 18.15
N THR A 240 -13.16 -2.37 17.63
CA THR A 240 -12.91 -3.59 18.41
C THR A 240 -11.43 -3.93 18.51
N PHE A 241 -10.54 -3.09 17.97
CA PHE A 241 -9.11 -3.38 17.89
C PHE A 241 -8.52 -3.76 19.26
N PRO A 242 -7.59 -4.74 19.34
CA PRO A 242 -7.08 -5.62 18.27
C PRO A 242 -7.98 -6.82 17.92
N ALA A 243 -9.21 -6.90 18.41
CA ALA A 243 -10.14 -7.95 17.99
C ALA A 243 -10.71 -7.66 16.59
N TYR A 244 -10.82 -8.70 15.78
CA TYR A 244 -11.49 -8.59 14.48
C TYR A 244 -12.93 -8.10 14.65
N PRO A 245 -13.38 -7.13 13.84
CA PRO A 245 -14.79 -6.88 13.63
C PRO A 245 -15.58 -8.16 13.43
N TYR A 246 -16.77 -8.22 14.03
CA TYR A 246 -17.56 -9.45 14.04
C TYR A 246 -18.02 -9.82 12.62
N GLY A 247 -17.80 -11.08 12.20
CA GLY A 247 -18.20 -11.55 10.87
C GLY A 247 -17.23 -11.18 9.74
N TRP A 248 -15.98 -10.85 10.09
CA TRP A 248 -14.86 -10.79 9.16
C TRP A 248 -14.17 -12.15 9.04
#